data_AF-S0LCQ2-F1
#
_entry.id   AF-S0LCQ2-F1
#
_cell.length_a   1.000
_cell.length_b   1.000
_cell.length_c   1.000
_cell.angle_alpha   90.00
_cell.angle_beta   90.00
_cell.angle_gamma   90.00
#
_symmetry.space_group_name_H-M   'P 1'
#
loop_
_entity.id
_entity.type
_entity.pdbx_description
1 polymer ?
#
loop_
_entity_poly.entity_id
_entity_poly.type
_entity_poly.pdbx_seq_one_letter_code
_entity_poly.pdbx_strand_id
1 'polypeptide(L)'
;MAKNVKSTIGVIAVGIVAVGVVAVGYKVNADRQNEQNVDYVISLIDQEKKQLPEVQKLVDGLYSSDKKVFLKKDLTKEQIDVVSKKLSDIKADNSRLDVKDKKLTQQIEAFNQSKSELGEQISIAQKKLATQNATTDLFSEPITDWEKFDENAYIKADIKDTTVNNAKEQMKNLSDDDWTKILNQYLKSATDQINQIKSIRKTIEELLPNGVISEQATAEAQANLVVEIEKVKNPEVQAELAASATEIANQLALAAAPVVESTVEQTVESTVESTVESTEPVVETPESTYEEPVYVPETPTYQQPTTPSYQQPVTPVQPTTPSTTPSSQAPVETTPSSETPTSSQGAAVDGAKDTQATNQAS
;
A
#
# COMPACT_ATOMS: atom_id res chain seq x y z
N MET A 1 35.48 -9.44 -1.34
CA MET A 1 35.00 -10.38 -2.38
C MET A 1 33.51 -10.16 -2.57
N ALA A 2 33.12 -9.52 -3.68
CA ALA A 2 31.74 -9.21 -4.00
C ALA A 2 31.02 -10.44 -4.56
N LYS A 3 29.86 -10.81 -4.00
CA LYS A 3 28.95 -11.78 -4.61
C LYS A 3 27.82 -11.03 -5.30
N ASN A 4 27.84 -11.07 -6.62
CA ASN A 4 26.79 -10.56 -7.49
C ASN A 4 25.51 -11.38 -7.29
N VAL A 5 24.48 -10.81 -6.68
CA VAL A 5 23.13 -11.37 -6.70
C VAL A 5 22.45 -10.85 -7.95
N LYS A 6 22.35 -11.70 -8.97
CA LYS A 6 21.55 -11.43 -10.16
C LYS A 6 20.08 -11.50 -9.76
N SER A 7 19.42 -10.35 -9.66
CA SER A 7 17.97 -10.26 -9.51
C SER A 7 17.32 -10.61 -10.84
N THR A 8 16.86 -11.85 -10.97
CA THR A 8 16.05 -12.30 -12.11
C THR A 8 14.63 -11.82 -11.89
N ILE A 9 14.26 -10.70 -12.51
CA ILE A 9 12.89 -10.17 -12.55
C ILE A 9 12.04 -11.18 -13.33
N GLY A 10 11.29 -12.01 -12.61
CA GLY A 10 10.33 -12.95 -13.20
C GLY A 10 9.14 -12.17 -13.75
N VAL A 11 9.13 -11.96 -15.06
CA VAL A 11 7.99 -11.45 -15.83
C VAL A 11 6.85 -12.46 -15.72
N ILE A 12 5.72 -12.06 -15.12
CA ILE A 12 4.50 -12.88 -15.13
C ILE A 12 3.92 -12.73 -16.54
N ALA A 13 4.05 -13.78 -17.36
CA ALA A 13 3.30 -13.88 -18.60
C ALA A 13 1.80 -14.00 -18.25
N VAL A 14 1.05 -12.92 -18.42
CA VAL A 14 -0.40 -12.89 -18.22
C VAL A 14 -1.06 -13.54 -19.44
N GLY A 15 -1.10 -14.87 -19.45
CA GLY A 15 -1.89 -15.64 -20.41
C GLY A 15 -3.34 -15.71 -19.97
N ILE A 16 -4.20 -14.84 -20.54
CA ILE A 16 -5.66 -14.92 -20.34
C ILE A 16 -6.21 -15.98 -21.29
N VAL A 17 -6.44 -17.19 -20.78
CA VAL A 17 -7.25 -18.21 -21.46
C VAL A 17 -8.57 -18.32 -20.70
N ALA A 18 -9.62 -17.73 -21.25
CA ALA A 18 -10.97 -17.85 -20.72
C ALA A 18 -11.65 -19.05 -21.37
N VAL A 19 -11.95 -20.09 -20.58
CA VAL A 19 -12.83 -21.20 -21.00
C VAL A 19 -13.96 -21.27 -19.99
N GLY A 20 -15.03 -20.51 -20.24
CA GLY A 20 -16.27 -20.64 -19.49
C GLY A 20 -17.17 -21.65 -20.16
N VAL A 21 -17.33 -22.85 -19.58
CA VAL A 21 -18.33 -23.81 -20.04
C VAL A 21 -19.69 -23.40 -19.49
N VAL A 22 -20.69 -23.31 -20.36
CA VAL A 22 -22.09 -23.08 -19.97
C VAL A 22 -22.72 -24.44 -19.74
N ALA A 23 -22.95 -24.82 -18.48
CA ALA A 23 -23.76 -25.98 -18.16
C ALA A 23 -25.24 -25.67 -18.47
N VAL A 24 -25.71 -26.14 -19.64
CA VAL A 24 -27.13 -26.07 -20.02
C VAL A 24 -27.92 -26.99 -19.09
N GLY A 25 -28.79 -26.41 -18.28
CA GLY A 25 -29.65 -27.16 -17.36
C GLY A 25 -30.70 -27.98 -18.10
N TYR A 26 -30.67 -29.29 -17.92
CA TYR A 26 -31.74 -30.19 -18.35
C TYR A 26 -32.48 -30.74 -17.13
N LYS A 27 -33.78 -30.41 -17.03
CA LYS A 27 -34.74 -31.07 -16.14
C LYS A 27 -34.85 -32.53 -16.58
N VAL A 28 -34.37 -33.47 -15.76
CA VAL A 28 -34.41 -34.91 -16.04
C VAL A 28 -35.76 -35.48 -15.59
N ASN A 29 -36.45 -36.16 -16.51
CA ASN A 29 -37.50 -37.12 -16.21
C ASN A 29 -36.82 -38.49 -15.93
N ALA A 30 -37.22 -39.14 -14.84
CA ALA A 30 -36.45 -40.15 -14.14
C ALA A 30 -36.34 -41.53 -14.86
N ASP A 31 -35.24 -42.23 -14.55
CA ASP A 31 -35.07 -43.70 -14.51
C ASP A 31 -34.22 -44.42 -15.57
N ARG A 32 -33.74 -43.79 -16.66
CA ARG A 32 -32.74 -44.47 -17.54
C ARG A 32 -31.63 -43.61 -18.16
N GLN A 33 -31.65 -42.29 -17.94
CA GLN A 33 -30.62 -41.35 -18.43
C GLN A 33 -29.67 -40.83 -17.34
N ASN A 34 -29.79 -41.32 -16.10
CA ASN A 34 -29.01 -40.82 -14.95
C ASN A 34 -27.49 -41.02 -15.11
N GLU A 35 -27.03 -42.16 -15.63
CA GLU A 35 -25.58 -42.44 -15.71
C GLU A 35 -24.87 -41.55 -16.74
N GLN A 36 -25.43 -41.39 -17.95
CA GLN A 36 -24.82 -40.53 -18.99
C GLN A 36 -24.82 -39.04 -18.59
N ASN A 37 -25.85 -38.60 -17.88
CA ASN A 37 -25.93 -37.23 -17.37
C ASN A 37 -24.93 -36.99 -16.23
N VAL A 38 -24.73 -37.98 -15.35
CA VAL A 38 -23.72 -37.93 -14.28
C VAL A 38 -22.32 -37.94 -14.88
N ASP A 39 -22.02 -38.79 -15.86
CA ASP A 39 -20.71 -38.87 -16.51
C ASP A 39 -20.37 -37.59 -17.27
N TYR A 40 -21.34 -36.98 -17.96
CA TYR A 40 -21.14 -35.68 -18.61
C TYR A 40 -20.81 -34.59 -17.59
N VAL A 41 -21.55 -34.49 -16.48
CA VAL A 41 -21.28 -33.50 -15.43
C VAL A 41 -19.93 -33.77 -14.76
N ILE A 42 -19.59 -35.03 -14.48
CA ILE A 42 -18.26 -35.41 -13.98
C ILE A 42 -17.17 -34.94 -14.95
N SER A 43 -17.36 -35.13 -16.27
CA SER A 43 -16.38 -34.68 -17.27
C SER A 43 -16.20 -33.16 -17.31
N LEU A 44 -17.27 -32.40 -17.06
CA LEU A 44 -17.20 -30.94 -16.95
C LEU A 44 -16.45 -30.50 -15.69
N ILE A 45 -16.77 -31.12 -14.55
CA ILE A 45 -16.06 -30.86 -13.29
C ILE A 45 -14.58 -31.23 -13.44
N ASP A 46 -14.25 -32.36 -14.08
CA ASP A 46 -12.88 -32.76 -14.37
C ASP A 46 -12.16 -31.77 -15.30
N GLN A 47 -12.88 -31.19 -16.27
CA GLN A 47 -12.34 -30.16 -17.16
C GLN A 47 -12.06 -28.85 -16.41
N GLU A 48 -12.98 -28.39 -15.55
CA GLU A 48 -12.79 -27.18 -14.75
C GLU A 48 -11.72 -27.38 -13.67
N LYS A 49 -11.68 -28.56 -13.04
CA LYS A 49 -10.65 -28.94 -12.06
C LYS A 49 -9.24 -28.90 -12.64
N LYS A 50 -9.07 -29.16 -13.94
CA LYS A 50 -7.77 -29.01 -14.63
C LYS A 50 -7.27 -27.56 -14.69
N GLN A 51 -8.14 -26.57 -14.49
CA GLN A 51 -7.75 -25.15 -14.44
C GLN A 51 -7.25 -24.73 -13.06
N LEU A 52 -7.66 -25.42 -11.98
CA LEU A 52 -7.27 -25.07 -10.60
C LEU A 52 -5.74 -25.11 -10.37
N PRO A 53 -4.96 -26.08 -10.89
CA PRO A 53 -3.50 -26.06 -10.78
C PRO A 53 -2.85 -24.84 -11.45
N GLU A 54 -3.42 -24.30 -12.53
CA GLU A 54 -2.92 -23.07 -13.13
C GLU A 54 -3.19 -21.86 -12.25
N VAL A 55 -4.38 -21.78 -11.63
CA VAL A 55 -4.71 -20.72 -10.68
C VAL A 55 -3.83 -20.84 -9.43
N GLN A 56 -3.60 -22.05 -8.93
CA GLN A 56 -2.67 -22.29 -7.82
C GLN A 56 -1.27 -21.74 -8.12
N LYS A 57 -0.72 -22.00 -9.32
CA LYS A 57 0.58 -21.44 -9.73
C LYS A 57 0.59 -19.91 -9.76
N LEU A 58 -0.51 -19.29 -10.19
CA LEU A 58 -0.63 -17.83 -10.16
C LEU A 58 -0.72 -17.29 -8.74
N VAL A 59 -1.46 -17.98 -7.85
CA VAL A 59 -1.54 -17.66 -6.42
C VAL A 59 -0.17 -17.81 -5.76
N ASP A 60 0.56 -18.88 -6.04
CA ASP A 60 1.94 -19.08 -5.55
C ASP A 60 2.86 -17.95 -6.03
N GLY A 61 2.67 -17.50 -7.28
CA GLY A 61 3.41 -16.38 -7.88
C GLY A 61 3.13 -15.00 -7.27
N LEU A 62 2.13 -14.86 -6.41
CA LEU A 62 1.90 -13.65 -5.61
C LEU A 62 2.92 -13.52 -4.47
N TYR A 63 3.61 -14.60 -4.11
CA TYR A 63 4.53 -14.67 -2.99
C TYR A 63 5.98 -14.81 -3.45
N SER A 64 6.92 -14.37 -2.59
CA SER A 64 8.36 -14.52 -2.85
C SER A 64 8.88 -15.94 -2.67
N SER A 65 8.12 -16.81 -1.99
CA SER A 65 8.49 -18.20 -1.74
C SER A 65 7.27 -19.10 -1.48
N ASP A 66 7.49 -20.41 -1.57
CA ASP A 66 6.47 -21.43 -1.29
C ASP A 66 5.90 -21.38 0.14
N LYS A 67 6.62 -20.75 1.07
CA LYS A 67 6.14 -20.54 2.45
C LYS A 67 5.04 -19.48 2.55
N LYS A 68 4.83 -18.67 1.51
CA LYS A 68 3.77 -17.65 1.40
C LYS A 68 3.77 -16.61 2.55
N VAL A 69 4.92 -16.39 3.15
CA VAL A 69 5.09 -15.40 4.22
C VAL A 69 5.13 -13.99 3.63
N PHE A 70 6.00 -13.78 2.63
CA PHE A 70 6.20 -12.47 2.01
C PHE A 70 5.59 -12.42 0.62
N LEU A 71 4.93 -11.30 0.30
CA LEU A 71 4.49 -10.99 -1.05
C LEU A 71 5.70 -10.75 -1.95
N LYS A 72 5.54 -11.09 -3.23
CA LYS A 72 6.55 -10.79 -4.24
C LYS A 72 6.77 -9.27 -4.31
N LYS A 73 8.02 -8.88 -4.54
CA LYS A 73 8.38 -7.49 -4.78
C LYS A 73 7.59 -6.91 -5.96
N ASP A 74 7.21 -5.63 -5.85
CA ASP A 74 6.47 -4.86 -6.85
C ASP A 74 5.10 -5.45 -7.23
N LEU A 75 4.51 -6.28 -6.36
CA LEU A 75 3.16 -6.80 -6.55
C LEU A 75 2.15 -5.66 -6.51
N THR A 76 1.29 -5.58 -7.52
CA THR A 76 0.22 -4.55 -7.59
C THR A 76 -1.16 -5.15 -7.36
N LYS A 77 -2.13 -4.28 -7.05
CA LYS A 77 -3.53 -4.67 -6.88
C LYS A 77 -4.09 -5.30 -8.15
N GLU A 78 -3.75 -4.74 -9.31
CA GLU A 78 -4.20 -5.22 -10.62
C GLU A 78 -3.72 -6.64 -10.89
N GLN A 79 -2.49 -6.97 -10.49
CA GLN A 79 -1.96 -8.33 -10.63
C GLN A 79 -2.77 -9.33 -9.77
N ILE A 80 -3.12 -8.96 -8.53
CA ILE A 80 -3.95 -9.82 -7.68
C ILE A 80 -5.39 -9.91 -8.24
N ASP A 81 -5.95 -8.81 -8.74
CA ASP A 81 -7.29 -8.77 -9.33
C ASP A 81 -7.39 -9.65 -10.59
N VAL A 82 -6.32 -9.74 -11.39
CA VAL A 82 -6.24 -10.69 -12.51
C VAL A 82 -6.32 -12.15 -12.03
N VAL A 83 -5.60 -12.49 -10.95
CA VAL A 83 -5.66 -13.85 -10.37
C VAL A 83 -7.04 -14.14 -9.78
N SER A 84 -7.63 -13.17 -9.08
CA SER A 84 -8.99 -13.23 -8.53
C SER A 84 -10.04 -13.44 -9.63
N LYS A 85 -9.92 -12.71 -10.74
CA LYS A 85 -10.78 -12.87 -11.90
C LYS A 85 -10.63 -14.27 -12.51
N LYS A 86 -9.40 -14.80 -12.65
CA LYS A 86 -9.19 -16.14 -13.20
C LYS A 86 -9.82 -17.23 -12.32
N LEU A 87 -9.77 -17.10 -10.99
CA LEU A 87 -10.48 -18.00 -10.08
C LEU A 87 -12.01 -17.85 -10.19
N SER A 88 -12.51 -16.63 -10.38
CA SER A 88 -13.94 -16.34 -10.51
C SER A 88 -14.54 -16.84 -11.82
N ASP A 89 -13.77 -16.78 -12.92
CA ASP A 89 -14.16 -17.26 -14.24
C ASP A 89 -14.33 -18.80 -14.27
N ILE A 90 -13.69 -19.54 -13.34
CA ILE A 90 -13.95 -20.96 -13.12
C ILE A 90 -15.34 -21.08 -12.50
N LYS A 91 -16.34 -21.48 -13.29
CA LYS A 91 -17.72 -21.60 -12.80
C LYS A 91 -17.82 -22.74 -11.80
N ALA A 92 -18.82 -22.65 -10.93
CA ALA A 92 -19.21 -23.71 -10.01
C ALA A 92 -20.74 -23.76 -10.03
N ASP A 93 -21.35 -23.90 -11.21
CA ASP A 93 -22.81 -23.92 -11.28
C ASP A 93 -23.33 -25.35 -11.06
N ASN A 94 -23.53 -25.67 -9.78
CA ASN A 94 -24.12 -26.94 -9.33
C ASN A 94 -25.57 -26.77 -8.87
N SER A 95 -26.14 -25.56 -9.00
CA SER A 95 -27.45 -25.18 -8.45
C SER A 95 -28.64 -25.92 -9.08
N ARG A 96 -28.41 -26.64 -10.18
CA ARG A 96 -29.45 -27.33 -10.97
C ARG A 96 -29.40 -28.85 -10.89
N LEU A 97 -28.48 -29.41 -10.11
CA LEU A 97 -28.27 -30.85 -10.03
C LEU A 97 -29.01 -31.42 -8.81
N ASP A 98 -30.26 -31.84 -9.01
CA ASP A 98 -31.00 -32.69 -8.06
C ASP A 98 -30.51 -34.14 -8.19
N VAL A 99 -29.21 -34.35 -7.97
CA VAL A 99 -28.56 -35.64 -8.22
C VAL A 99 -28.08 -36.21 -6.88
N LYS A 100 -28.75 -37.25 -6.40
CA LYS A 100 -28.42 -38.00 -5.18
C LYS A 100 -27.18 -38.90 -5.34
N ASP A 101 -26.34 -38.66 -6.35
CA ASP A 101 -25.16 -39.46 -6.63
C ASP A 101 -24.01 -39.04 -5.71
N LYS A 102 -23.62 -39.95 -4.83
CA LYS A 102 -22.57 -39.71 -3.82
C LYS A 102 -21.21 -39.37 -4.44
N LYS A 103 -20.86 -39.95 -5.58
CA LYS A 103 -19.57 -39.72 -6.25
C LYS A 103 -19.54 -38.32 -6.87
N LEU A 104 -20.64 -37.89 -7.47
CA LEU A 104 -20.79 -36.54 -8.00
C LEU A 104 -20.76 -35.49 -6.87
N THR A 105 -21.50 -35.71 -5.78
CA THR A 105 -21.48 -34.82 -4.60
C THR A 105 -20.06 -34.64 -4.05
N GLN A 106 -19.30 -35.73 -3.88
CA GLN A 106 -17.92 -35.66 -3.38
C GLN A 106 -16.98 -34.87 -4.30
N GLN A 107 -17.13 -35.03 -5.63
CA GLN A 107 -16.30 -34.29 -6.59
C GLN A 107 -16.63 -32.80 -6.59
N ILE A 108 -17.92 -32.45 -6.49
CA ILE A 108 -18.38 -31.06 -6.36
C ILE A 108 -17.85 -30.43 -5.06
N GLU A 109 -17.96 -31.14 -3.93
CA GLU A 109 -17.44 -30.68 -2.64
C GLU A 109 -15.93 -30.43 -2.70
N ALA A 110 -15.15 -31.39 -3.22
CA ALA A 110 -13.70 -31.24 -3.34
C ALA A 110 -13.29 -30.09 -4.28
N PHE A 111 -14.03 -29.90 -5.38
CA PHE A 111 -13.82 -28.79 -6.30
C PHE A 111 -14.11 -27.44 -5.65
N ASN A 112 -15.26 -27.30 -4.98
CA ASN A 112 -15.63 -26.08 -4.26
C ASN A 112 -14.67 -25.76 -3.12
N GLN A 113 -14.23 -26.79 -2.38
CA GLN A 113 -13.23 -26.65 -1.32
C GLN A 113 -11.92 -26.09 -1.86
N SER A 114 -11.41 -26.67 -2.95
CA SER A 114 -10.18 -26.18 -3.60
C SER A 114 -10.32 -24.75 -4.10
N LYS A 115 -11.47 -24.39 -4.67
CA LYS A 115 -11.78 -23.02 -5.11
C LYS A 115 -11.83 -22.05 -3.92
N SER A 116 -12.44 -22.47 -2.82
CA SER A 116 -12.52 -21.68 -1.58
C SER A 116 -11.14 -21.42 -0.99
N GLU A 117 -10.28 -22.45 -0.92
CA GLU A 117 -8.90 -22.33 -0.41
C GLU A 117 -8.05 -21.38 -1.26
N LEU A 118 -8.18 -21.44 -2.59
CA LEU A 118 -7.54 -20.47 -3.48
C LEU A 118 -8.08 -19.05 -3.26
N GLY A 119 -9.40 -18.90 -3.09
CA GLY A 119 -10.03 -17.62 -2.83
C GLY A 119 -9.56 -17.00 -1.52
N GLU A 120 -9.40 -17.80 -0.47
CA GLU A 120 -8.85 -17.38 0.80
C GLU A 120 -7.39 -16.91 0.67
N GLN A 121 -6.55 -17.66 -0.05
CA GLN A 121 -5.15 -17.27 -0.29
C GLN A 121 -5.03 -15.95 -1.08
N ILE A 122 -5.91 -15.72 -2.05
CA ILE A 122 -5.98 -14.45 -2.79
C ILE A 122 -6.41 -13.32 -1.85
N SER A 123 -7.43 -13.54 -1.03
CA SER A 123 -7.91 -12.56 -0.04
C SER A 123 -6.83 -12.18 0.97
N ILE A 124 -6.05 -13.17 1.45
CA ILE A 124 -4.89 -12.93 2.31
C ILE A 124 -3.85 -12.08 1.59
N ALA A 125 -3.52 -12.36 0.33
CA ALA A 125 -2.58 -11.56 -0.44
C ALA A 125 -3.07 -10.11 -0.64
N GLN A 126 -4.38 -9.91 -0.92
CA GLN A 126 -4.98 -8.58 -1.03
C GLN A 126 -4.87 -7.81 0.28
N LYS A 127 -5.17 -8.44 1.41
CA LYS A 127 -5.02 -7.82 2.74
C LYS A 127 -3.57 -7.49 3.04
N LYS A 128 -2.62 -8.40 2.78
CA LYS A 128 -1.19 -8.14 2.96
C LYS A 128 -0.74 -6.92 2.14
N LEU A 129 -1.14 -6.84 0.86
CA LEU A 129 -0.79 -5.70 0.00
C LEU A 129 -1.42 -4.39 0.49
N ALA A 130 -2.71 -4.40 0.85
CA ALA A 130 -3.39 -3.22 1.38
C ALA A 130 -2.72 -2.70 2.65
N THR A 131 -2.33 -3.59 3.56
CA THR A 131 -1.63 -3.23 4.80
C THR A 131 -0.21 -2.73 4.55
N GLN A 132 0.53 -3.31 3.58
CA GLN A 132 1.84 -2.80 3.17
C GLN A 132 1.74 -1.38 2.62
N ASN A 133 0.75 -1.11 1.77
CA ASN A 133 0.52 0.23 1.22
C ASN A 133 0.15 1.23 2.32
N ALA A 134 -0.82 0.88 3.17
CA ALA A 134 -1.25 1.73 4.29
C ALA A 134 -0.10 2.03 5.27
N THR A 135 0.80 1.06 5.48
CA THR A 135 1.99 1.25 6.33
C THR A 135 3.03 2.10 5.63
N THR A 136 3.29 1.88 4.34
CA THR A 136 4.21 2.70 3.52
C THR A 136 3.79 4.15 3.51
N ASP A 137 2.49 4.42 3.42
CA ASP A 137 1.95 5.78 3.36
C ASP A 137 2.22 6.60 4.62
N LEU A 138 2.60 5.96 5.74
CA LEU A 138 3.04 6.64 6.96
C LEU A 138 4.44 7.25 6.83
N PHE A 139 5.29 6.71 5.96
CA PHE A 139 6.70 7.05 5.86
C PHE A 139 6.99 7.97 4.69
N SER A 140 8.01 8.81 4.84
CA SER A 140 8.39 9.78 3.80
C SER A 140 9.05 9.10 2.59
N GLU A 141 9.72 7.97 2.82
CA GLU A 141 10.30 7.14 1.77
C GLU A 141 9.52 5.83 1.61
N PRO A 142 9.39 5.29 0.38
CA PRO A 142 8.67 4.05 0.14
C PRO A 142 9.40 2.85 0.75
N ILE A 143 8.66 1.99 1.46
CA ILE A 143 9.19 0.73 1.98
C ILE A 143 9.25 -0.29 0.83
N THR A 144 10.45 -0.63 0.40
CA THR A 144 10.68 -1.52 -0.76
C THR A 144 11.13 -2.94 -0.39
N ASP A 145 11.56 -3.16 0.85
CA ASP A 145 11.91 -4.46 1.41
C ASP A 145 11.02 -4.75 2.63
N TRP A 146 10.21 -5.80 2.51
CA TRP A 146 9.28 -6.24 3.56
C TRP A 146 9.77 -7.49 4.29
N GLU A 147 10.96 -7.99 3.95
CA GLU A 147 11.62 -9.07 4.68
C GLU A 147 12.46 -8.54 5.85
N LYS A 148 12.75 -7.25 5.86
CA LYS A 148 13.56 -6.57 6.87
C LYS A 148 12.95 -5.23 7.28
N PHE A 149 13.11 -4.92 8.55
CA PHE A 149 12.75 -3.61 9.08
C PHE A 149 13.88 -2.61 8.79
N ASP A 150 13.53 -1.47 8.21
CA ASP A 150 14.44 -0.34 8.04
C ASP A 150 14.36 0.58 9.26
N GLU A 151 15.42 0.55 10.06
CA GLU A 151 15.55 1.39 11.25
C GLU A 151 15.65 2.89 10.91
N ASN A 152 16.02 3.26 9.69
CA ASN A 152 16.17 4.66 9.29
C ASN A 152 14.87 5.28 8.77
N ALA A 153 13.83 4.46 8.55
CA ALA A 153 12.55 4.95 8.05
C ALA A 153 11.93 5.98 9.02
N TYR A 154 11.51 7.12 8.45
CA TYR A 154 10.93 8.23 9.19
C TYR A 154 9.55 8.62 8.67
N ILE A 155 8.65 8.95 9.60
CA ILE A 155 7.26 9.28 9.27
C ILE A 155 7.15 10.61 8.52
N LYS A 156 6.08 10.79 7.74
CA LYS A 156 5.70 12.11 7.20
C LYS A 156 5.35 13.07 8.34
N ALA A 157 5.46 14.37 8.09
CA ALA A 157 5.33 15.41 9.12
C ALA A 157 3.94 15.47 9.79
N ASP A 158 2.89 15.08 9.08
CA ASP A 158 1.48 15.26 9.45
C ASP A 158 0.75 13.97 9.84
N ILE A 159 1.49 12.88 10.08
CA ILE A 159 0.90 11.60 10.47
C ILE A 159 0.26 11.67 11.85
N LYS A 160 -0.97 11.16 11.95
CA LYS A 160 -1.76 11.08 13.18
C LYS A 160 -1.81 9.64 13.69
N ASP A 161 -2.06 9.48 15.00
CA ASP A 161 -2.23 8.15 15.61
C ASP A 161 -3.39 7.39 14.98
N THR A 162 -4.44 8.09 14.55
CA THR A 162 -5.59 7.50 13.85
C THR A 162 -5.17 6.81 12.56
N THR A 163 -4.24 7.39 11.80
CA THR A 163 -3.71 6.78 10.56
C THR A 163 -2.93 5.50 10.87
N VAL A 164 -2.08 5.52 11.91
CA VAL A 164 -1.32 4.35 12.37
C VAL A 164 -2.26 3.25 12.89
N ASN A 165 -3.29 3.62 13.66
CA ASN A 165 -4.25 2.67 14.20
C ASN A 165 -5.10 2.04 13.09
N ASN A 166 -5.49 2.81 12.06
CA ASN A 166 -6.17 2.25 10.91
C ASN A 166 -5.31 1.19 10.20
N ALA A 167 -4.01 1.40 10.06
CA ALA A 167 -3.09 0.39 9.51
C ALA A 167 -2.99 -0.86 10.40
N LYS A 168 -2.94 -0.70 11.73
CA LYS A 168 -3.00 -1.83 12.70
C LYS A 168 -4.29 -2.64 12.57
N GLU A 169 -5.42 -1.96 12.38
CA GLU A 169 -6.73 -2.60 12.23
C GLU A 169 -6.80 -3.47 10.97
N GLN A 170 -6.13 -3.08 9.87
CA GLN A 170 -6.06 -3.89 8.64
C GLN A 170 -5.33 -5.22 8.84
N MET A 171 -4.50 -5.35 9.88
CA MET A 171 -3.82 -6.60 10.20
C MET A 171 -4.71 -7.64 10.90
N LYS A 172 -5.91 -7.25 11.36
CA LYS A 172 -6.78 -8.16 12.11
C LYS A 172 -7.12 -9.38 11.28
N ASN A 173 -7.05 -10.55 11.92
CA ASN A 173 -7.31 -11.86 11.32
C ASN A 173 -6.26 -12.30 10.27
N LEU A 174 -5.10 -11.65 10.20
CA LEU A 174 -3.93 -12.21 9.54
C LEU A 174 -3.16 -13.11 10.51
N SER A 175 -2.53 -14.16 9.98
CA SER A 175 -1.68 -15.06 10.77
C SER A 175 -0.51 -14.29 11.37
N ASP A 176 -0.12 -14.66 12.59
CA ASP A 176 1.10 -14.13 13.19
C ASP A 176 2.32 -14.85 12.60
N ASP A 177 2.99 -14.21 11.65
CA ASP A 177 4.12 -14.72 10.90
C ASP A 177 5.27 -13.68 10.86
N ASP A 178 6.36 -13.97 10.14
CA ASP A 178 7.47 -13.01 10.08
C ASP A 178 7.09 -11.72 9.33
N TRP A 179 6.11 -11.77 8.43
CA TRP A 179 5.60 -10.58 7.75
C TRP A 179 4.83 -9.67 8.71
N THR A 180 3.97 -10.21 9.59
CA THR A 180 3.29 -9.40 10.62
C THR A 180 4.28 -8.82 11.63
N LYS A 181 5.35 -9.54 11.97
CA LYS A 181 6.41 -9.02 12.86
C LYS A 181 7.14 -7.82 12.26
N ILE A 182 7.52 -7.86 10.97
CA ILE A 182 8.16 -6.71 10.31
C ILE A 182 7.19 -5.53 10.26
N LEU A 183 5.93 -5.77 9.90
CA LEU A 183 4.94 -4.71 9.82
C LEU A 183 4.65 -4.07 11.19
N ASN A 184 4.58 -4.86 12.26
CA ASN A 184 4.47 -4.37 13.63
C ASN A 184 5.68 -3.51 14.06
N GLN A 185 6.90 -3.81 13.58
CA GLN A 185 8.07 -2.97 13.85
C GLN A 185 7.94 -1.60 13.20
N TYR A 186 7.49 -1.53 11.93
CA TYR A 186 7.19 -0.26 11.27
C TYR A 186 6.10 0.53 12.00
N LEU A 187 4.98 -0.11 12.34
CA LEU A 187 3.87 0.58 13.03
C LEU A 187 4.25 1.03 14.45
N LYS A 188 5.12 0.28 15.15
CA LYS A 188 5.69 0.69 16.42
C LYS A 188 6.62 1.88 16.25
N SER A 189 7.55 1.84 15.30
CA SER A 189 8.46 2.95 14.98
C SER A 189 7.68 4.23 14.65
N ALA A 190 6.61 4.14 13.85
CA ALA A 190 5.74 5.28 13.56
C ALA A 190 5.06 5.83 14.83
N THR A 191 4.54 4.94 15.69
CA THR A 191 3.93 5.34 16.98
C THR A 191 4.94 6.05 17.88
N ASP A 192 6.15 5.51 17.99
CA ASP A 192 7.21 6.05 18.84
C ASP A 192 7.65 7.44 18.34
N GLN A 193 7.81 7.62 17.01
CA GLN A 193 8.13 8.91 16.41
C GLN A 193 7.03 9.97 16.63
N ILE A 194 5.75 9.59 16.49
CA ILE A 194 4.62 10.49 16.80
C ILE A 194 4.67 10.94 18.27
N ASN A 195 4.88 10.00 19.19
CA ASN A 195 4.93 10.30 20.61
C ASN A 195 6.11 11.20 20.98
N GLN A 196 7.28 10.97 20.38
CA GLN A 196 8.45 11.84 20.55
C GLN A 196 8.13 13.27 20.11
N ILE A 197 7.61 13.45 18.88
CA ILE A 197 7.27 14.78 18.34
C ILE A 197 6.25 15.48 19.23
N LYS A 198 5.19 14.77 19.67
CA LYS A 198 4.19 15.33 20.60
C LYS A 198 4.81 15.76 21.93
N SER A 199 5.70 14.95 22.50
CA SER A 199 6.37 15.29 23.75
C SER A 199 7.22 16.54 23.60
N ILE A 200 7.98 16.65 22.50
CA ILE A 200 8.80 17.84 22.22
C ILE A 200 7.93 19.08 22.05
N ARG A 201 6.85 18.99 21.26
CA ARG A 201 5.90 20.11 21.09
C ARG A 201 5.29 20.54 22.42
N LYS A 202 4.92 19.58 23.28
CA LYS A 202 4.43 19.87 24.62
C LYS A 202 5.48 20.59 25.47
N THR A 203 6.74 20.15 25.45
CA THR A 203 7.83 20.84 26.14
C THR A 203 8.00 22.26 25.61
N ILE A 204 7.94 22.48 24.30
CA ILE A 204 7.99 23.83 23.72
C ILE A 204 6.84 24.69 24.24
N GLU A 205 5.62 24.16 24.29
CA GLU A 205 4.44 24.89 24.83
C GLU A 205 4.58 25.20 26.34
N GLU A 206 5.25 24.34 27.11
CA GLU A 206 5.53 24.56 28.55
C GLU A 206 6.62 25.62 28.77
N LEU A 207 7.64 25.68 27.91
CA LEU A 207 8.74 26.66 28.01
C LEU A 207 8.42 28.01 27.35
N LEU A 208 7.57 28.01 26.32
CA LEU A 208 7.19 29.19 25.55
C LEU A 208 5.66 29.32 25.39
N PRO A 209 4.88 29.33 26.49
CA PRO A 209 3.42 29.44 26.43
C PRO A 209 3.01 30.75 25.76
N ASN A 210 2.14 30.66 24.74
CA ASN A 210 1.66 31.81 23.97
C ASN A 210 2.79 32.67 23.36
N GLY A 211 3.97 32.10 23.10
CA GLY A 211 5.10 32.80 22.49
C GLY A 211 5.96 33.60 23.45
N VAL A 212 5.76 33.48 24.76
CA VAL A 212 6.55 34.18 25.80
C VAL A 212 7.19 33.16 26.72
N ILE A 213 8.45 33.37 27.10
CA ILE A 213 9.15 32.46 28.03
C ILE A 213 8.41 32.32 29.36
N SER A 214 8.32 31.10 29.85
CA SER A 214 7.79 30.77 31.17
C SER A 214 8.88 30.76 32.25
N GLU A 215 8.50 30.67 33.52
CA GLU A 215 9.46 30.47 34.63
C GLU A 215 10.18 29.11 34.54
N GLN A 216 9.62 28.15 33.82
CA GLN A 216 10.23 26.84 33.57
C GLN A 216 11.30 26.90 32.48
N ALA A 217 11.32 27.96 31.66
CA ALA A 217 12.34 28.19 30.66
C ALA A 217 13.68 28.51 31.35
N THR A 218 14.59 27.53 31.31
CA THR A 218 15.97 27.65 31.81
C THR A 218 16.94 27.22 30.74
N ALA A 219 18.22 27.60 30.87
CA ALA A 219 19.27 27.17 29.96
C ALA A 219 19.41 25.63 29.91
N GLU A 220 19.22 24.95 31.05
CA GLU A 220 19.24 23.49 31.12
C GLU A 220 18.04 22.85 30.40
N ALA A 221 16.82 23.39 30.62
CA ALA A 221 15.63 22.92 29.92
C ALA A 221 15.74 23.11 28.39
N GLN A 222 16.32 24.22 27.95
CA GLN A 222 16.59 24.49 26.54
C GLN A 222 17.63 23.52 25.95
N ALA A 223 18.72 23.25 26.67
CA ALA A 223 19.74 22.29 26.21
C ALA A 223 19.17 20.87 26.07
N ASN A 224 18.36 20.43 27.04
CA ASN A 224 17.68 19.14 26.99
C ASN A 224 16.68 19.06 25.82
N LEU A 225 15.94 20.14 25.56
CA LEU A 225 15.03 20.24 24.42
C LEU A 225 15.76 20.06 23.09
N VAL A 226 16.91 20.72 22.90
CA VAL A 226 17.73 20.59 21.68
C VAL A 226 18.17 19.14 21.46
N VAL A 227 18.64 18.46 22.51
CA VAL A 227 19.05 17.05 22.43
C VAL A 227 17.90 16.12 22.01
N GLU A 228 16.67 16.38 22.45
CA GLU A 228 15.50 15.60 22.01
C GLU A 228 15.10 15.90 20.56
N ILE A 229 15.25 17.16 20.12
CA ILE A 229 15.01 17.57 18.73
C ILE A 229 16.01 16.92 17.76
N GLU A 230 17.27 16.78 18.14
CA GLU A 230 18.31 16.12 17.32
C GLU A 230 17.97 14.65 17.01
N LYS A 231 17.19 14.00 17.88
CA LYS A 231 16.72 12.61 17.69
C LYS A 231 15.51 12.51 16.75
N VAL A 232 14.87 13.61 16.37
CA VAL A 232 13.73 13.61 15.43
C VAL A 232 14.25 13.29 14.04
N LYS A 233 13.82 12.15 13.49
CA LYS A 233 14.32 11.66 12.19
C LYS A 233 13.81 12.44 10.99
N ASN A 234 12.59 12.99 11.07
CA ASN A 234 12.03 13.77 9.97
C ASN A 234 12.72 15.16 9.94
N PRO A 235 13.45 15.50 8.85
CA PRO A 235 14.24 16.74 8.80
C PRO A 235 13.39 18.00 8.76
N GLU A 236 12.19 17.96 8.17
CA GLU A 236 11.27 19.09 8.13
C GLU A 236 10.72 19.40 9.52
N VAL A 237 10.26 18.36 10.23
CA VAL A 237 9.77 18.50 11.62
C VAL A 237 10.90 18.88 12.55
N GLN A 238 12.10 18.32 12.37
CA GLN A 238 13.27 18.70 13.16
C GLN A 238 13.58 20.19 13.01
N ALA A 239 13.56 20.72 11.79
CA ALA A 239 13.81 22.14 11.53
C ALA A 239 12.72 23.05 12.15
N GLU A 240 11.44 22.65 12.07
CA GLU A 240 10.32 23.35 12.72
C GLU A 240 10.54 23.47 14.24
N LEU A 241 10.89 22.35 14.89
CA LEU A 241 11.10 22.30 16.34
C LEU A 241 12.38 23.06 16.74
N ALA A 242 13.44 22.97 15.94
CA ALA A 242 14.70 23.69 16.18
C ALA A 242 14.53 25.22 16.11
N ALA A 243 13.68 25.72 15.21
CA ALA A 243 13.33 27.12 15.16
C ALA A 243 12.66 27.60 16.47
N SER A 244 11.79 26.76 17.04
CA SER A 244 11.12 27.06 18.32
C SER A 244 12.10 27.04 19.50
N ALA A 245 13.04 26.08 19.52
CA ALA A 245 14.10 26.03 20.54
C ALA A 245 15.06 27.23 20.44
N THR A 246 15.30 27.75 19.23
CA THR A 246 16.10 28.96 19.00
C THR A 246 15.39 30.20 19.54
N GLU A 247 14.08 30.31 19.34
CA GLU A 247 13.29 31.41 19.91
C GLU A 247 13.34 31.43 21.44
N ILE A 248 13.20 30.25 22.08
CA ILE A 248 13.36 30.11 23.53
C ILE A 248 14.74 30.61 23.97
N ALA A 249 15.81 30.20 23.28
CA ALA A 249 17.17 30.63 23.60
C ALA A 249 17.35 32.15 23.49
N ASN A 250 16.79 32.78 22.46
CA ASN A 250 16.87 34.23 22.26
C ASN A 250 16.17 35.00 23.39
N GLN A 251 14.96 34.58 23.78
CA GLN A 251 14.23 35.23 24.87
C GLN A 251 14.90 35.04 26.23
N LEU A 252 15.49 33.87 26.49
CA LEU A 252 16.30 33.64 27.70
C LEU A 252 17.52 34.56 27.75
N ALA A 253 18.21 34.76 26.62
CA ALA A 253 19.35 35.67 26.54
C ALA A 253 18.94 37.13 26.78
N LEU A 254 17.80 37.56 26.24
CA LEU A 254 17.25 38.90 26.47
C LEU A 254 16.86 39.12 27.94
N ALA A 255 16.26 38.12 28.59
CA ALA A 255 15.90 38.18 30.01
C ALA A 255 17.11 38.22 30.95
N ALA A 256 18.23 37.63 30.53
CA ALA A 256 19.49 37.63 31.28
C ALA A 256 20.37 38.87 31.04
N ALA A 257 20.04 39.70 30.04
CA ALA A 257 20.82 40.90 29.75
C ALA A 257 20.72 41.92 30.90
N PRO A 258 21.84 42.52 31.35
CA PRO A 258 21.80 43.53 32.39
C PRO A 258 20.96 44.73 31.90
N VAL A 259 19.99 45.14 32.71
CA VAL A 259 19.31 46.43 32.51
C VAL A 259 20.38 47.50 32.74
N VAL A 260 20.95 48.03 31.66
CA VAL A 260 21.71 49.28 31.73
C VAL A 260 20.66 50.37 31.97
N GLU A 261 20.37 50.61 33.25
CA GLU A 261 19.64 51.79 33.67
C GLU A 261 20.46 52.99 33.17
N SER A 262 20.01 53.58 32.06
CA SER A 262 20.57 54.84 31.57
C SER A 262 20.14 55.92 32.53
N THR A 263 20.85 56.03 33.66
CA THR A 263 20.82 57.19 34.51
C THR A 263 21.36 58.33 33.68
N VAL A 264 20.46 59.12 33.09
CA VAL A 264 20.79 60.41 32.52
C VAL A 264 21.15 61.31 33.70
N GLU A 265 22.40 61.25 34.15
CA GLU A 265 22.96 62.34 34.94
C GLU A 265 23.07 63.56 34.00
N GLN A 266 22.09 64.46 34.10
CA GLN A 266 22.26 65.84 33.67
C GLN A 266 23.34 66.45 34.56
N THR A 267 24.59 66.38 34.12
CA THR A 267 25.64 67.29 34.60
C THR A 267 25.33 68.66 34.02
N VAL A 268 24.74 69.52 34.87
CA VAL A 268 24.54 70.93 34.57
C VAL A 268 25.91 71.58 34.54
N GLU A 269 26.40 71.83 33.33
CA GLU A 269 27.61 72.58 33.05
C GLU A 269 27.45 74.02 33.57
N SER A 270 28.35 74.44 34.46
CA SER A 270 28.47 75.84 34.83
C SER A 270 29.94 76.21 35.01
N THR A 271 30.34 77.18 34.20
CA THR A 271 31.35 78.22 34.49
C THR A 271 32.80 77.94 34.04
N VAL A 272 33.10 78.47 32.85
CA VAL A 272 34.31 79.19 32.37
C VAL A 272 35.64 79.00 33.11
N GLU A 273 36.68 78.61 32.36
CA GLU A 273 37.76 79.54 31.99
C GLU A 273 38.58 79.01 30.79
N SER A 274 38.81 79.88 29.80
CA SER A 274 39.71 79.67 28.66
C SER A 274 41.14 80.09 28.98
N THR A 275 42.04 79.83 28.02
CA THR A 275 43.46 80.26 27.90
C THR A 275 44.45 79.47 28.76
N VAL A 276 45.52 78.84 28.27
CA VAL A 276 46.53 79.11 27.21
C VAL A 276 47.24 77.74 26.96
N GLU A 277 47.57 77.23 25.78
CA GLU A 277 48.54 77.64 24.74
C GLU A 277 49.45 76.41 24.41
N SER A 278 49.76 76.21 23.12
CA SER A 278 50.97 75.57 22.55
C SER A 278 51.41 74.16 22.97
N THR A 279 51.27 73.16 22.08
CA THR A 279 52.33 72.71 21.13
C THR A 279 51.90 71.41 20.41
N GLU A 280 51.93 71.42 19.09
CA GLU A 280 51.99 70.25 18.17
C GLU A 280 53.41 69.61 18.17
N PRO A 281 53.72 68.51 17.44
CA PRO A 281 52.94 67.31 17.08
C PRO A 281 53.73 65.97 17.18
N VAL A 282 53.00 64.85 17.01
CA VAL A 282 53.35 63.56 16.34
C VAL A 282 54.64 62.81 16.74
N VAL A 283 54.48 61.58 17.28
CA VAL A 283 55.26 60.39 16.90
C VAL A 283 54.41 59.11 16.94
N GLU A 284 54.26 58.53 15.76
CA GLU A 284 54.05 57.15 15.30
C GLU A 284 53.77 56.00 16.30
N THR A 285 52.77 55.18 15.96
CA THR A 285 52.75 53.75 16.30
C THR A 285 52.27 52.96 15.07
N PRO A 286 53.00 51.90 14.65
CA PRO A 286 52.85 51.31 13.32
C PRO A 286 51.71 50.29 13.18
N GLU A 287 51.33 50.14 11.91
CA GLU A 287 50.35 49.24 11.31
C GLU A 287 50.48 47.77 11.73
N SER A 288 49.34 47.11 11.87
CA SER A 288 49.20 45.66 11.81
C SER A 288 48.30 45.32 10.61
N THR A 289 48.94 45.01 9.50
CA THR A 289 48.39 44.37 8.31
C THR A 289 47.72 43.04 8.66
N TYR A 290 46.46 42.87 8.27
CA TYR A 290 45.87 41.54 8.08
C TYR A 290 45.27 41.49 6.69
N GLU A 291 45.85 40.66 5.83
CA GLU A 291 45.35 40.35 4.50
C GLU A 291 44.13 39.42 4.61
N GLU A 292 43.08 39.80 3.89
CA GLU A 292 41.83 39.07 3.73
C GLU A 292 42.00 38.02 2.61
N PRO A 293 41.81 36.70 2.85
CA PRO A 293 41.89 35.72 1.77
C PRO A 293 40.61 35.74 0.92
N VAL A 294 40.77 36.11 -0.35
CA VAL A 294 39.74 36.05 -1.39
C VAL A 294 39.46 34.58 -1.74
N TYR A 295 38.23 34.13 -1.48
CA TYR A 295 37.73 32.82 -1.89
C TYR A 295 37.29 32.86 -3.36
N VAL A 296 37.95 32.07 -4.21
CA VAL A 296 37.59 31.87 -5.62
C VAL A 296 36.73 30.59 -5.71
N PRO A 297 35.46 30.65 -6.15
CA PRO A 297 34.66 29.45 -6.31
C PRO A 297 35.09 28.65 -7.55
N GLU A 298 35.39 27.37 -7.36
CA GLU A 298 35.65 26.42 -8.43
C GLU A 298 34.35 26.12 -9.22
N THR A 299 34.38 26.40 -10.52
CA THR A 299 33.32 26.00 -11.46
C THR A 299 33.36 24.48 -11.71
N PRO A 300 32.25 23.73 -11.53
CA PRO A 300 32.23 22.30 -11.82
C PRO A 300 32.23 22.02 -13.33
N THR A 301 33.23 21.28 -13.78
CA THR A 301 33.30 20.70 -15.13
C THR A 301 32.29 19.57 -15.28
N TYR A 302 31.27 19.76 -16.12
CA TYR A 302 30.38 18.70 -16.57
C TYR A 302 31.12 17.77 -17.54
N GLN A 303 31.29 16.49 -17.17
CA GLN A 303 31.59 15.45 -18.13
C GLN A 303 30.31 14.97 -18.80
N GLN A 304 30.25 15.16 -20.11
CA GLN A 304 29.18 14.74 -21.01
C GLN A 304 29.21 13.20 -21.17
N PRO A 305 28.14 12.47 -20.80
CA PRO A 305 28.06 11.04 -21.07
C PRO A 305 27.88 10.79 -22.57
N THR A 306 28.77 9.98 -23.15
CA THR A 306 28.67 9.47 -24.51
C THR A 306 27.44 8.56 -24.66
N THR A 307 26.57 8.89 -25.60
CA THR A 307 25.42 8.07 -26.03
C THR A 307 25.87 6.72 -26.60
N PRO A 308 25.38 5.58 -26.08
CA PRO A 308 25.55 4.29 -26.75
C PRO A 308 24.63 4.19 -27.99
N SER A 309 25.25 3.81 -29.11
CA SER A 309 24.61 3.52 -30.39
C SER A 309 23.68 2.31 -30.29
N TYR A 310 22.40 2.48 -30.60
CA TYR A 310 21.45 1.39 -30.76
C TYR A 310 21.66 0.70 -32.11
N GLN A 311 22.16 -0.54 -32.11
CA GLN A 311 21.97 -1.44 -33.24
C GLN A 311 20.58 -2.07 -33.16
N GLN A 312 19.82 -1.92 -34.25
CA GLN A 312 18.51 -2.55 -34.40
C GLN A 312 18.65 -4.08 -34.49
N PRO A 313 17.84 -4.86 -33.75
CA PRO A 313 17.73 -6.29 -33.97
C PRO A 313 16.97 -6.58 -35.26
N VAL A 314 17.59 -7.35 -36.16
CA VAL A 314 16.94 -7.94 -37.33
C VAL A 314 15.84 -8.91 -36.91
N THR A 315 14.66 -8.77 -37.49
CA THR A 315 13.50 -9.66 -37.28
C THR A 315 13.77 -11.01 -37.97
N PRO A 316 13.65 -12.16 -37.28
CA PRO A 316 13.66 -13.46 -37.96
C PRO A 316 12.38 -13.66 -38.77
N VAL A 317 12.53 -14.04 -40.03
CA VAL A 317 11.45 -14.39 -40.94
C VAL A 317 10.75 -15.67 -40.46
N GLN A 318 9.45 -15.59 -40.21
CA GLN A 318 8.61 -16.74 -39.85
C GLN A 318 8.35 -17.60 -41.11
N PRO A 319 8.52 -18.93 -41.06
CA PRO A 319 8.15 -19.81 -42.16
C PRO A 319 6.61 -19.91 -42.28
N THR A 320 6.11 -19.64 -43.48
CA THR A 320 4.71 -19.82 -43.87
C THR A 320 4.37 -21.31 -43.94
N THR A 321 3.43 -21.77 -43.14
CA THR A 321 2.75 -23.06 -43.32
C THR A 321 1.56 -22.89 -44.28
N PRO A 322 1.31 -23.87 -45.17
CA PRO A 322 0.28 -23.77 -46.19
C PRO A 322 -1.13 -23.90 -45.61
N SER A 323 -2.01 -23.03 -46.10
CA SER A 323 -3.44 -23.00 -45.85
C SER A 323 -4.11 -24.20 -46.53
N THR A 324 -4.79 -25.06 -45.77
CA THR A 324 -5.73 -26.06 -46.29
C THR A 324 -7.14 -25.67 -45.87
N THR A 325 -7.84 -25.03 -46.80
CA THR A 325 -9.30 -24.88 -46.81
C THR A 325 -9.95 -26.22 -47.17
N PRO A 326 -10.96 -26.69 -46.43
CA PRO A 326 -11.96 -27.59 -46.99
C PRO A 326 -13.30 -26.85 -47.16
N SER A 327 -13.66 -26.77 -48.45
CA SER A 327 -14.99 -26.73 -49.06
C SER A 327 -16.23 -26.71 -48.17
N SER A 328 -17.03 -25.66 -48.40
CA SER A 328 -18.45 -25.57 -48.12
C SER A 328 -19.23 -26.67 -48.88
N GLN A 329 -20.02 -27.46 -48.16
CA GLN A 329 -21.18 -28.19 -48.68
C GLN A 329 -22.31 -28.09 -47.65
N ALA A 330 -23.35 -27.36 -48.03
CA ALA A 330 -24.65 -27.36 -47.35
C ALA A 330 -25.40 -28.67 -47.63
N PRO A 331 -26.26 -29.12 -46.70
CA PRO A 331 -27.41 -29.93 -47.05
C PRO A 331 -28.72 -29.22 -46.69
N VAL A 332 -29.42 -28.82 -47.74
CA VAL A 332 -30.83 -29.12 -48.06
C VAL A 332 -31.84 -29.15 -46.89
N GLU A 333 -32.73 -28.16 -46.88
CA GLU A 333 -34.05 -28.19 -46.27
C GLU A 333 -34.91 -29.34 -46.81
N THR A 334 -35.44 -30.17 -45.91
CA THR A 334 -36.69 -30.90 -46.17
C THR A 334 -37.57 -30.88 -44.92
N THR A 335 -38.59 -30.03 -44.93
CA THR A 335 -39.81 -30.19 -44.13
C THR A 335 -40.56 -31.47 -44.54
N PRO A 336 -41.32 -32.06 -43.60
CA PRO A 336 -42.72 -32.29 -43.92
C PRO A 336 -43.69 -31.85 -42.81
N SER A 337 -44.83 -31.37 -43.28
CA SER A 337 -46.00 -30.93 -42.54
C SER A 337 -46.77 -32.05 -41.82
N SER A 338 -47.46 -31.61 -40.77
CA SER A 338 -48.82 -31.96 -40.33
C SER A 338 -49.15 -33.40 -39.95
N GLU A 339 -49.61 -33.58 -38.70
CA GLU A 339 -50.97 -34.09 -38.42
C GLU A 339 -51.42 -33.75 -36.98
N THR A 340 -52.64 -33.26 -36.88
CA THR A 340 -53.42 -33.02 -35.64
C THR A 340 -54.18 -34.30 -35.29
N PRO A 341 -54.61 -34.48 -34.03
CA PRO A 341 -56.05 -34.62 -33.84
C PRO A 341 -56.63 -33.85 -32.66
N THR A 342 -57.92 -33.59 -32.81
CA THR A 342 -58.83 -32.75 -32.01
C THR A 342 -59.65 -33.58 -31.00
N SER A 343 -60.13 -32.89 -29.95
CA SER A 343 -61.28 -33.21 -29.06
C SER A 343 -61.05 -34.22 -27.93
N SER A 344 -61.57 -34.10 -26.70
CA SER A 344 -62.80 -33.46 -26.18
C SER A 344 -62.65 -33.21 -24.64
N GLN A 345 -62.96 -32.05 -24.07
CA GLN A 345 -64.27 -31.54 -23.57
C GLN A 345 -64.61 -31.88 -22.08
N GLY A 346 -64.88 -30.82 -21.29
CA GLY A 346 -65.73 -30.78 -20.07
C GLY A 346 -65.00 -30.82 -18.71
N ALA A 347 -65.37 -30.06 -17.67
CA ALA A 347 -66.40 -29.05 -17.47
C ALA A 347 -66.07 -28.20 -16.22
N ALA A 348 -66.64 -27.00 -16.13
CA ALA A 348 -66.54 -26.06 -15.02
C ALA A 348 -67.62 -26.29 -13.95
N VAL A 349 -67.30 -26.04 -12.66
CA VAL A 349 -68.19 -25.56 -11.56
C VAL A 349 -67.23 -24.96 -10.50
N ASP A 350 -67.08 -23.65 -10.32
CA ASP A 350 -67.88 -22.68 -9.55
C ASP A 350 -68.13 -23.02 -8.06
N GLY A 351 -67.95 -22.04 -7.16
CA GLY A 351 -68.59 -22.02 -5.84
C GLY A 351 -67.72 -21.93 -4.56
N ALA A 352 -67.70 -20.71 -3.99
CA ALA A 352 -67.77 -20.34 -2.55
C ALA A 352 -66.60 -20.72 -1.59
N LYS A 353 -65.92 -19.74 -0.94
CA LYS A 353 -66.31 -19.00 0.28
C LYS A 353 -66.76 -19.89 1.45
N ASP A 354 -65.93 -20.03 2.50
CA ASP A 354 -66.12 -19.35 3.80
C ASP A 354 -65.03 -19.70 4.85
N THR A 355 -64.44 -18.64 5.42
CA THR A 355 -64.24 -18.31 6.84
C THR A 355 -64.13 -19.39 7.94
N GLN A 356 -63.02 -19.36 8.71
CA GLN A 356 -62.91 -19.26 10.20
C GLN A 356 -61.46 -19.57 10.61
N ALA A 357 -60.65 -18.65 11.17
CA ALA A 357 -60.69 -18.02 12.50
C ALA A 357 -60.19 -18.91 13.66
N THR A 358 -59.10 -18.43 14.28
CA THR A 358 -58.69 -18.57 15.70
C THR A 358 -58.32 -19.94 16.29
N ASN A 359 -57.08 -20.05 16.80
CA ASN A 359 -56.87 -19.93 18.25
C ASN A 359 -55.41 -19.69 18.66
N GLN A 360 -55.28 -18.84 19.68
CA GLN A 360 -54.07 -18.49 20.44
C GLN A 360 -53.75 -19.51 21.54
N ALA A 361 -52.60 -19.26 22.19
CA ALA A 361 -52.14 -19.66 23.52
C ALA A 361 -51.33 -20.97 23.57
N SER A 362 -50.15 -21.02 24.21
CA SER A 362 -49.60 -20.20 25.31
C SER A 362 -48.12 -19.84 25.11
#